data_AF-A0A0B3S3Z7-F1
#
_entry.id   AF-A0A0B3S3Z7-F1
#
_cell.length_a   1.000
_cell.length_b   1.000
_cell.length_c   1.000
_cell.angle_alpha   90.00
_cell.angle_beta   90.00
_cell.angle_gamma   90.00
#
_symmetry.space_group_name_H-M   'P 1'
#
loop_
_entity.id
_entity.type
_entity.pdbx_description
1 polymer ?
#
loop_
_entity_poly.entity_id
_entity_poly.type
_entity_poly.pdbx_seq_one_letter_code
_entity_poly.pdbx_strand_id
1 'polypeptide(L)'
;MKDILGLLNDLRRPRLLIRAARIGAQDYRRNPHLNRLLGYGALPRPGAALMRLVEIEAELNERRHADDAAYSVSRHVEVLTAMMGEARILREAAY
;
A
#
# COMPACT_ATOMS: atom_id res chain seq x y z
N MET A 1 4.60 -21.07 -3.35
CA MET A 1 3.58 -20.02 -3.53
C MET A 1 3.89 -18.93 -2.51
N LYS A 2 4.35 -17.74 -2.93
CA LYS A 2 4.67 -16.66 -1.99
C LYS A 2 3.36 -16.11 -1.43
N ASP A 3 3.19 -16.22 -0.12
CA ASP A 3 2.12 -15.52 0.60
C ASP A 3 2.29 -14.01 0.34
N ILE A 4 1.18 -13.33 0.03
CA ILE A 4 1.14 -11.87 -0.16
C ILE A 4 1.74 -11.15 1.05
N LEU A 5 1.60 -11.72 2.25
CA LEU A 5 2.21 -11.19 3.47
C LEU A 5 3.74 -11.35 3.49
N GLY A 6 4.24 -12.45 2.92
CA GLY A 6 5.67 -12.67 2.71
C GLY A 6 6.27 -11.66 1.72
N LEU A 7 5.54 -11.30 0.66
CA LEU A 7 5.96 -10.26 -0.28
C LEU A 7 6.14 -8.91 0.42
N LEU A 8 5.24 -8.55 1.33
CA LEU A 8 5.35 -7.31 2.11
C LEU A 8 6.55 -7.29 3.05
N ASN A 9 6.95 -8.44 3.59
CA ASN A 9 8.14 -8.55 4.44
C ASN A 9 9.45 -8.39 3.65
N ASP A 10 9.44 -8.76 2.37
CA ASP A 10 10.60 -8.62 1.48
C ASP A 10 10.78 -7.17 0.98
N LEU A 11 9.77 -6.29 1.12
CA LEU A 11 9.84 -4.90 0.68
C LEU A 11 10.86 -4.10 1.51
N ARG A 12 12.01 -3.80 0.91
CA ARG A 12 13.01 -2.90 1.49
C ARG A 12 12.72 -1.47 1.10
N ARG A 13 12.25 -0.68 2.08
CA ARG A 13 11.94 0.75 1.91
C ARG A 13 12.65 1.61 2.95
N PRO A 14 12.92 2.89 2.65
CA PRO A 14 13.42 3.84 3.63
C PRO A 14 12.60 3.81 4.93
N ARG A 15 13.29 3.75 6.07
CA ARG A 15 12.64 3.59 7.40
C ARG A 15 11.61 4.69 7.68
N LEU A 16 11.82 5.89 7.16
CA LEU A 16 10.90 7.02 7.32
C LEU A 16 9.54 6.74 6.65
N LEU A 17 9.52 6.22 5.42
CA LEU A 17 8.29 5.87 4.71
C LEU A 17 7.50 4.80 5.46
N ILE A 18 8.19 3.77 5.91
CA ILE A 18 7.57 2.67 6.68
C ILE A 18 6.99 3.18 8.00
N ARG A 19 7.70 4.06 8.71
CA ARG A 19 7.20 4.65 9.97
C ARG A 19 5.96 5.51 9.73
N ALA A 20 5.99 6.39 8.73
CA ALA A 20 4.85 7.24 8.40
C ALA A 20 3.62 6.38 8.00
N ALA A 21 3.82 5.37 7.15
CA ALA A 21 2.76 4.47 6.73
C ALA A 21 2.18 3.66 7.90
N ARG A 22 3.03 3.22 8.84
CA ARG A 22 2.58 2.49 10.05
C ARG A 22 1.73 3.36 10.96
N ILE A 23 2.04 4.66 11.09
CA ILE A 23 1.20 5.60 11.85
C ILE A 23 -0.14 5.75 11.14
N GLY A 24 -0.14 6.04 9.83
CA GLY A 24 -1.37 6.17 9.05
C GLY A 24 -2.23 4.91 9.02
N ALA A 25 -1.61 3.72 9.07
CA ALA A 25 -2.33 2.45 9.04
C ALA A 25 -3.18 2.20 10.29
N GLN A 26 -2.93 2.92 11.39
CA GLN A 26 -3.76 2.85 12.61
C GLN A 26 -5.16 3.42 12.36
N ASP A 27 -5.25 4.44 11.51
CA ASP A 27 -6.50 5.14 11.16
C ASP A 27 -7.02 4.73 9.76
N TYR A 28 -6.52 3.62 9.23
CA TYR A 28 -6.88 3.17 7.88
C TYR A 28 -8.38 2.84 7.78
N ARG A 29 -9.04 3.55 6.86
CA ARG A 29 -10.44 3.31 6.49
C ARG A 29 -10.50 2.86 5.04
N ARG A 30 -10.87 1.60 4.82
CA ARG A 30 -10.85 0.94 3.51
C ARG A 30 -11.49 1.75 2.38
N ASN A 31 -12.73 2.18 2.55
CA ASN A 31 -13.49 2.84 1.48
C ASN A 31 -12.89 4.17 1.01
N PRO A 32 -12.70 5.19 1.87
CA PRO A 32 -12.16 6.48 1.43
C PRO A 32 -10.72 6.38 0.90
N HIS A 33 -9.86 5.55 1.53
CA HIS A 33 -8.46 5.42 1.09
C HIS A 33 -8.33 4.69 -0.24
N LEU A 34 -9.02 3.56 -0.41
CA LEU A 34 -8.96 2.82 -1.69
C LEU A 34 -9.61 3.61 -2.83
N ASN A 35 -10.71 4.34 -2.59
CA ASN A 35 -11.29 5.16 -3.65
C ASN A 35 -10.32 6.24 -4.13
N ARG A 36 -9.54 6.83 -3.22
CA ARG A 36 -8.55 7.86 -3.59
C ARG A 36 -7.38 7.28 -4.39
N LEU A 37 -6.98 6.04 -4.10
CA LEU A 37 -5.82 5.39 -4.72
C LEU A 37 -6.16 4.62 -6.01
N LEU A 38 -7.29 3.92 -6.02
CA LEU A 38 -7.70 3.01 -7.09
C LEU A 38 -8.86 3.56 -7.95
N GLY A 39 -9.41 4.72 -7.59
CA GLY A 39 -10.58 5.32 -8.21
C GLY A 39 -11.90 4.94 -7.54
N TYR A 40 -12.95 5.66 -7.89
CA TYR A 40 -14.30 5.46 -7.34
C TYR A 40 -14.99 4.25 -7.97
N GLY A 41 -15.68 3.46 -7.16
CA GLY A 41 -16.50 2.34 -7.63
C GLY A 41 -16.61 1.20 -6.62
N ALA A 42 -17.04 0.03 -7.09
CA ALA A 42 -17.06 -1.17 -6.26
C ALA A 42 -15.62 -1.55 -5.87
N LEU A 43 -15.34 -1.55 -4.58
CA LEU A 43 -14.01 -1.86 -4.07
C LEU A 43 -13.66 -3.33 -4.38
N PRO A 44 -12.45 -3.60 -4.91
CA PRO A 44 -12.01 -4.97 -5.13
C PRO A 44 -11.95 -5.73 -3.80
N ARG A 45 -11.92 -7.07 -3.84
CA ARG A 45 -11.65 -7.89 -2.65
C ARG A 45 -10.25 -7.57 -2.09
N PRO A 46 -10.01 -7.73 -0.78
CA PRO A 46 -8.76 -7.27 -0.16
C PRO A 46 -7.47 -7.79 -0.83
N GLY A 47 -7.45 -9.05 -1.26
CA GLY A 47 -6.31 -9.62 -1.99
C GLY A 47 -6.05 -8.93 -3.33
N ALA A 48 -7.10 -8.68 -4.10
CA ALA A 48 -7.01 -7.98 -5.37
C ALA A 48 -6.66 -6.49 -5.20
N ALA A 49 -7.19 -5.85 -4.14
CA ALA A 49 -6.82 -4.49 -3.78
C ALA A 49 -5.31 -4.40 -3.47
N LEU A 50 -4.81 -5.31 -2.64
CA LEU A 50 -3.42 -5.34 -2.21
C LEU A 50 -2.45 -5.58 -3.39
N MET A 51 -2.79 -6.46 -4.33
CA MET A 51 -1.98 -6.67 -5.54
C MET A 51 -1.85 -5.39 -6.38
N ARG A 52 -2.95 -4.66 -6.60
CA ARG A 52 -2.90 -3.37 -7.31
C ARG A 52 -2.07 -2.33 -6.56
N LEU A 53 -2.18 -2.30 -5.23
CA LEU A 53 -1.40 -1.38 -4.40
C LEU A 53 0.11 -1.68 -4.49
N VAL A 54 0.51 -2.96 -4.55
CA VAL A 54 1.90 -3.36 -4.75
C VAL A 54 2.44 -2.86 -6.09
N GLU A 55 1.64 -2.93 -7.16
CA GLU A 55 2.04 -2.42 -8.49
C GLU A 55 2.27 -0.90 -8.46
N ILE A 56 1.33 -0.15 -7.85
CA ILE A 56 1.45 1.31 -7.68
C ILE A 56 2.66 1.66 -6.81
N GLU A 57 2.91 0.89 -5.74
CA GLU A 57 4.06 1.10 -4.86
C GLU A 57 5.37 0.90 -5.60
N ALA A 58 5.50 -0.15 -6.40
CA ALA A 58 6.68 -0.41 -7.22
C ALA A 58 6.96 0.76 -8.18
N GLU A 59 5.93 1.27 -8.87
CA GLU A 59 6.06 2.43 -9.75
C GLU A 59 6.53 3.68 -8.99
N LEU A 60 5.97 3.95 -7.80
CA LEU A 60 6.39 5.07 -6.96
C LEU A 60 7.81 4.90 -6.42
N ASN A 61 8.25 3.66 -6.19
CA ASN A 61 9.63 3.39 -5.80
C ASN A 61 10.61 3.64 -6.94
N GLU A 62 10.29 3.24 -8.17
CA GLU A 62 11.11 3.54 -9.36
C GLU A 62 11.22 5.05 -9.58
N ARG A 63 10.10 5.78 -9.54
CA ARG A 63 10.09 7.25 -9.65
C ARG A 63 10.95 7.91 -8.56
N ARG A 64 10.91 7.40 -7.31
CA ARG A 64 11.76 7.89 -6.22
C ARG A 64 13.25 7.66 -6.50
N HIS A 65 13.61 6.52 -7.09
CA HIS A 65 15.01 6.23 -7.42
C HIS A 65 15.52 7.03 -8.61
N ALA A 66 14.64 7.35 -9.57
CA ALA A 66 14.94 8.17 -10.73
C ALA A 66 14.98 9.68 -10.45
N ASP A 67 14.69 10.12 -9.23
CA ASP A 67 14.47 11.53 -8.87
C ASP A 67 13.45 12.21 -9.80
N ASP A 68 12.40 11.46 -10.16
CA ASP A 68 11.38 11.89 -11.09
C ASP A 68 10.56 13.05 -10.50
N ALA A 69 10.37 14.13 -11.25
CA ALA A 69 9.61 15.30 -10.81
C ALA A 69 8.13 15.01 -10.50
N ALA A 70 7.58 13.92 -11.05
CA ALA A 70 6.23 13.44 -10.74
C ALA A 70 6.18 12.54 -9.50
N TYR A 71 7.30 12.29 -8.83
CA TYR A 71 7.33 11.53 -7.58
C TYR A 71 6.64 12.33 -6.46
N SER A 72 5.69 11.67 -5.78
CA SER A 72 5.02 12.22 -4.60
C SER A 72 5.26 11.32 -3.40
N VAL A 73 6.03 11.83 -2.44
CA VAL A 73 6.29 11.15 -1.17
C VAL A 73 5.00 10.93 -0.37
N SER A 74 4.07 11.89 -0.38
CA SER A 74 2.78 11.77 0.31
C SER A 74 1.91 10.67 -0.29
N ARG A 75 1.88 10.55 -1.63
CA ARG A 75 1.19 9.45 -2.32
C ARG A 75 1.85 8.09 -2.00
N HIS A 76 3.18 8.03 -1.94
CA HIS A 76 3.90 6.80 -1.58
C HIS A 76 3.53 6.35 -0.15
N VAL A 77 3.54 7.26 0.82
CA VAL A 77 3.13 6.96 2.19
C VAL A 77 1.67 6.48 2.24
N GLU A 78 0.77 7.08 1.47
CA GLU A 78 -0.62 6.67 1.40
C GLU A 78 -0.79 5.25 0.85
N VAL A 79 -0.09 4.91 -0.24
CA VAL A 79 -0.13 3.56 -0.82
C VAL A 79 0.39 2.53 0.18
N LEU A 80 1.52 2.79 0.83
CA LEU A 80 2.04 1.91 1.88
C LEU A 80 1.07 1.78 3.06
N THR A 81 0.39 2.87 3.44
CA THR A 81 -0.65 2.86 4.48
C THR A 81 -1.78 1.91 4.11
N ALA A 82 -2.29 2.02 2.89
CA ALA A 82 -3.35 1.15 2.38
C ALA A 82 -2.89 -0.31 2.27
N MET A 83 -1.65 -0.56 1.85
CA MET A 83 -1.09 -1.91 1.79
C MET A 83 -1.06 -2.58 3.18
N MET A 84 -0.59 -1.87 4.20
CA MET A 84 -0.56 -2.40 5.57
C MET A 84 -1.97 -2.64 6.12
N GLY A 85 -2.92 -1.75 5.79
CA GLY A 85 -4.33 -1.89 6.15
C GLY A 85 -5.00 -3.09 5.49
N GLU A 86 -4.89 -3.26 4.17
CA GLU A 86 -5.45 -4.41 3.46
C GLU A 86 -4.78 -5.72 3.88
N ALA A 87 -3.48 -5.72 4.16
CA ALA A 87 -2.77 -6.89 4.67
C ALA A 87 -3.28 -7.32 6.05
N ARG A 88 -3.63 -6.36 6.92
CA ARG A 88 -4.26 -6.64 8.21
C ARG A 88 -5.64 -7.29 8.03
N ILE A 89 -6.48 -6.72 7.16
CA ILE A 89 -7.82 -7.27 6.86
C ILE A 89 -7.70 -8.70 6.32
N LEU A 90 -6.74 -8.95 5.42
CA LEU A 90 -6.51 -10.30 4.89
C LEU A 90 -6.08 -11.31 5.96
N ARG A 91 -5.22 -10.90 6.89
CA ARG A 91 -4.85 -11.76 8.02
C ARG A 91 -6.04 -12.06 8.92
N GLU A 92 -6.83 -11.04 9.25
CA GLU A 92 -8.01 -11.19 10.10
C GLU A 92 -9.09 -12.06 9.45
N ALA A 93 -9.23 -12.03 8.11
CA ALA A 93 -10.17 -12.87 7.37
C ALA A 93 -9.69 -14.31 7.12
N ALA A 94 -8.40 -14.60 7.34
CA ALA A 94 -7.81 -15.93 7.21
C ALA A 94 -7.84 -16.75 8.51
N TYR A 95 -8.24 -16.11 9.62
CA TYR A 95 -8.51 -16.72 10.93
C TYR A 95 -10.02 -16.83 11.15
#